data_AF-A0A9D8SIR5-F1
#
_entry.id   AF-A0A9D8SIR5-F1
#
_cell.length_a   1.000
_cell.length_b   1.000
_cell.length_c   1.000
_cell.angle_alpha   90.00
_cell.angle_beta   90.00
_cell.angle_gamma   90.00
#
_symmetry.space_group_name_H-M   'P 1'
#
loop_
_entity.id
_entity.type
_entity.pdbx_description
1 polymer ?
#
loop_
_entity_poly.entity_id
_entity_poly.type
_entity_poly.pdbx_seq_one_letter_code
_entity_poly.pdbx_strand_id
1 'polypeptide(L)'
;SLINIMAKSFGCILLIIAIPYTILTLYAAYKAKAEELQMLQYEMSLSNESSMVYPSLINFYDYNGTLKLTINSDSLYYMESQDNYIKIHYENSGKLCSYMLRSRTKTIEESLADTSIVRCQRSYLVNVMKINHIKKGGKARYIVLSHDDIRPIPVSKSYFKNLISKIDKYNSAALKNGQHPAALADVSETIADDTNE
;
A
#
# COMPACT_ATOMS: atom_id res chain seq x y z
N SER A 1 5.23 -63.75 -33.00
CA SER A 1 6.37 -63.49 -32.08
C SER A 1 7.25 -62.33 -32.56
N LEU A 2 7.71 -62.35 -33.82
CA LEU A 2 8.64 -61.34 -34.37
C LEU A 2 8.08 -59.90 -34.47
N ILE A 3 6.83 -59.73 -34.90
CA ILE A 3 6.21 -58.40 -35.09
C ILE A 3 6.11 -57.62 -33.76
N ASN A 4 5.77 -58.30 -32.66
CA ASN A 4 5.71 -57.69 -31.33
C ASN A 4 7.08 -57.26 -30.81
N ILE A 5 8.15 -57.93 -31.23
CA ILE A 5 9.53 -57.59 -30.86
C ILE A 5 9.97 -56.33 -31.62
N MET A 6 9.66 -56.26 -32.92
CA MET A 6 9.95 -55.09 -33.75
C MET A 6 9.16 -53.83 -33.32
N ALA A 7 7.90 -54.00 -32.91
CA ALA A 7 7.10 -52.89 -32.39
C ALA A 7 7.65 -52.34 -31.07
N LYS A 8 8.13 -53.21 -30.17
CA LYS A 8 8.73 -52.82 -28.89
C LYS A 8 10.06 -52.10 -29.07
N SER A 9 10.92 -52.59 -29.97
CA SER A 9 12.21 -51.93 -30.24
C SER A 9 12.04 -50.55 -30.86
N PHE A 10 11.10 -50.39 -31.78
CA PHE A 10 10.78 -49.08 -32.36
C PHE A 10 10.28 -48.08 -31.31
N GLY A 11 9.44 -48.53 -30.37
CA GLY A 11 8.98 -47.71 -29.24
C GLY A 11 10.13 -47.22 -28.34
N CYS A 12 11.10 -48.08 -28.03
CA CYS A 12 12.28 -47.70 -27.24
C CYS A 12 13.15 -46.65 -27.94
N ILE A 13 13.34 -46.76 -29.26
CA ILE A 13 14.16 -45.83 -30.04
C ILE A 13 13.50 -44.45 -30.09
N LEU A 14 12.19 -44.40 -30.32
CA LEU A 14 11.41 -43.15 -30.25
C LEU A 14 11.53 -42.48 -28.87
N LEU A 15 11.46 -43.28 -27.80
CA LEU A 15 11.58 -42.78 -26.43
C LEU A 15 12.97 -42.19 -26.14
N ILE A 16 14.03 -42.85 -26.59
CA ILE A 16 15.43 -42.43 -26.37
C ILE A 16 15.73 -41.10 -27.09
N ILE A 17 15.11 -40.83 -28.24
CA ILE A 17 15.31 -39.57 -28.99
C ILE A 17 14.37 -38.46 -28.49
N ALA A 18 13.14 -38.80 -28.11
CA ALA A 18 12.16 -37.83 -27.65
C ALA A 18 12.56 -37.20 -26.30
N ILE A 19 13.06 -38.00 -25.35
CA ILE A 19 13.42 -37.53 -24.00
C ILE A 19 14.49 -36.41 -24.00
N PRO A 20 15.66 -36.54 -24.65
CA PRO A 20 16.67 -35.47 -24.62
C PRO A 20 16.19 -34.20 -25.32
N TYR A 21 15.35 -34.31 -26.35
CA TYR A 21 14.81 -33.16 -27.06
C TYR A 21 13.74 -32.42 -26.23
N THR A 22 12.86 -33.16 -25.55
CA THR A 22 11.86 -32.56 -24.65
C THR A 22 12.52 -31.90 -23.44
N ILE A 23 13.57 -32.52 -22.88
CA ILE A 23 14.35 -31.93 -21.78
C ILE A 23 15.04 -30.64 -22.25
N LEU A 24 15.64 -30.63 -23.44
CA LEU A 24 16.34 -29.44 -23.95
C LEU A 24 15.38 -28.28 -24.23
N THR A 25 14.24 -28.55 -24.84
CA THR A 25 13.20 -27.54 -25.11
C THR A 25 12.58 -27.01 -23.81
N LEU A 26 12.34 -27.88 -22.83
CA LEU A 26 11.88 -27.49 -21.50
C LEU A 26 12.90 -26.61 -20.78
N TYR A 27 14.20 -26.95 -20.84
CA TYR A 27 15.26 -26.15 -20.25
C TYR A 27 15.37 -24.77 -20.89
N ALA A 28 15.28 -24.68 -22.22
CA ALA A 28 15.28 -23.40 -22.94
C ALA A 28 14.07 -22.53 -22.56
N ALA A 29 12.87 -23.12 -22.47
CA ALA A 29 11.68 -22.42 -22.02
C ALA A 29 11.79 -21.94 -20.57
N TYR A 30 12.32 -22.77 -19.67
CA TYR A 30 12.56 -22.40 -18.28
C TYR A 30 13.54 -21.23 -18.17
N LYS A 31 14.65 -21.26 -18.93
CA LYS A 31 15.65 -20.19 -18.94
C LYS A 31 15.05 -18.88 -19.45
N ALA A 32 14.30 -18.91 -20.55
CA ALA A 32 13.63 -17.71 -21.09
C ALA A 32 12.65 -17.09 -20.08
N LYS A 33 11.89 -17.91 -19.35
CA LYS A 33 10.99 -17.44 -18.28
C LYS A 33 11.73 -16.87 -17.08
N ALA A 34 12.89 -17.42 -16.72
CA ALA A 34 13.72 -16.87 -15.65
C ALA A 34 14.28 -15.49 -16.03
N GLU A 35 14.70 -15.30 -17.28
CA GLU A 35 15.18 -14.00 -17.80
C GLU A 35 14.05 -12.97 -17.88
N GLU A 36 12.85 -13.36 -18.32
CA GLU A 36 11.64 -12.51 -18.32
C GLU A 36 11.35 -11.94 -16.92
N LEU A 37 11.40 -12.78 -15.88
CA LEU A 37 11.20 -12.34 -14.49
C LEU A 37 12.29 -11.38 -14.02
N GLN A 38 13.55 -11.62 -14.39
CA GLN A 38 14.66 -10.72 -14.03
C GLN A 38 14.52 -9.36 -14.70
N MET A 39 14.11 -9.32 -15.97
CA MET A 39 13.86 -8.06 -16.69
C MET A 39 12.70 -7.27 -16.05
N LEU A 40 11.60 -7.93 -15.69
CA LEU A 40 10.50 -7.29 -14.96
C LEU A 40 10.93 -6.74 -13.59
N GLN A 41 11.74 -7.50 -12.84
CA GLN A 41 12.30 -7.03 -11.57
C GLN A 41 13.28 -5.87 -11.74
N TYR A 42 14.07 -5.89 -12.82
CA TYR A 42 15.00 -4.82 -13.14
C TYR A 42 14.27 -3.55 -13.57
N GLU A 43 13.27 -3.65 -14.44
CA GLU A 43 12.37 -2.53 -14.82
C GLU A 43 11.70 -1.95 -13.58
N MET A 44 11.20 -2.81 -12.68
CA MET A 44 10.64 -2.40 -11.39
C MET A 44 11.68 -1.68 -10.52
N SER A 45 12.93 -2.15 -10.48
CA SER A 45 14.02 -1.51 -9.73
C SER A 45 14.44 -0.14 -10.31
N LEU A 46 14.47 0.00 -11.63
CA LEU A 46 14.77 1.26 -12.33
C LEU A 46 13.64 2.27 -12.15
N SER A 47 12.39 1.78 -12.14
CA SER A 47 11.21 2.60 -11.83
C SER A 47 11.12 2.99 -10.35
N ASN A 48 11.89 2.37 -9.45
CA ASN A 48 11.86 2.69 -8.02
C ASN A 48 12.58 4.02 -7.69
N GLU A 49 13.41 4.54 -8.60
CA GLU A 49 13.99 5.90 -8.51
C GLU A 49 13.13 6.97 -9.19
N SER A 50 12.15 6.59 -10.00
CA SER A 50 11.21 7.51 -10.65
C SER A 50 9.81 7.20 -10.13
N SER A 51 9.40 7.89 -9.06
CA SER A 51 8.07 7.76 -8.43
C SER A 51 6.93 7.97 -9.42
N MET A 52 6.59 6.95 -10.21
CA MET A 52 5.30 6.82 -10.82
C MET A 52 4.39 6.22 -9.76
N VAL A 53 3.47 7.04 -9.26
CA VAL A 53 2.43 6.65 -8.32
C VAL A 53 1.51 5.65 -9.04
N TYR A 54 1.91 4.38 -9.08
CA TYR A 54 0.93 3.33 -9.27
C TYR A 54 -0.02 3.40 -8.07
N PRO A 55 -1.34 3.34 -8.28
CA PRO A 55 -2.30 3.35 -7.18
C PRO A 55 -1.94 2.17 -6.26
N SER A 56 -1.35 2.46 -5.11
CA SER A 56 -0.88 1.40 -4.23
C SER A 56 -2.13 0.72 -3.65
N LEU A 57 -2.46 -0.46 -4.19
CA LEU A 57 -3.62 -1.19 -3.76
C LEU A 57 -3.36 -1.73 -2.36
N ILE A 58 -4.23 -1.35 -1.44
CA ILE A 58 -4.19 -1.79 -0.06
C ILE A 58 -5.16 -2.95 0.09
N ASN A 59 -4.62 -4.09 0.51
CA ASN A 59 -5.36 -5.31 0.79
C ASN A 59 -5.67 -5.40 2.28
N PHE A 60 -6.96 -5.45 2.61
CA PHE A 60 -7.46 -5.56 3.97
C PHE A 60 -7.93 -6.98 4.26
N TYR A 61 -7.27 -7.60 5.23
CA TYR A 61 -7.52 -8.96 5.67
C TYR A 61 -8.37 -8.99 6.95
N ASP A 62 -9.25 -9.96 7.03
CA ASP A 62 -10.04 -10.27 8.23
C ASP A 62 -9.18 -10.89 9.34
N TYR A 63 -9.74 -11.08 10.53
CA TYR A 63 -9.07 -11.78 11.63
C TYR A 63 -8.65 -13.23 11.29
N ASN A 64 -9.32 -13.85 10.30
CA ASN A 64 -9.00 -15.18 9.78
C ASN A 64 -7.94 -15.16 8.65
N GLY A 65 -7.40 -14.00 8.29
CA GLY A 65 -6.46 -13.86 7.17
C GLY A 65 -7.10 -13.92 5.78
N THR A 66 -8.44 -13.95 5.68
CA THR A 66 -9.15 -13.89 4.40
C THR A 66 -9.16 -12.45 3.87
N LEU A 67 -8.80 -12.24 2.61
CA LEU A 67 -8.92 -10.94 1.94
C LEU A 67 -10.40 -10.55 1.86
N LYS A 68 -10.75 -9.36 2.36
CA LYS A 68 -12.14 -8.86 2.41
C LYS A 68 -12.36 -7.60 1.58
N LEU A 69 -11.34 -6.76 1.46
CA LEU A 69 -11.44 -5.49 0.76
C LEU A 69 -10.09 -5.14 0.13
N THR A 70 -10.12 -4.72 -1.13
CA THR A 70 -8.97 -4.14 -1.83
C THR A 70 -9.38 -2.76 -2.31
N ILE A 71 -8.65 -1.73 -1.89
CA ILE A 71 -8.91 -0.34 -2.28
C ILE A 71 -7.61 0.37 -2.66
N ASN A 72 -7.70 1.42 -3.46
CA ASN A 72 -6.57 2.27 -3.76
C ASN A 72 -6.18 3.10 -2.52
N SER A 73 -4.89 3.18 -2.20
CA SER A 73 -4.35 4.08 -1.16
C SER A 73 -4.84 5.52 -1.30
N ASP A 74 -5.00 5.99 -2.54
CA ASP A 74 -5.37 7.37 -2.81
C ASP A 74 -6.86 7.61 -2.61
N SER A 75 -7.68 6.56 -2.57
CA SER A 75 -9.11 6.65 -2.25
C SER A 75 -9.38 6.59 -0.75
N LEU A 76 -8.41 6.14 0.05
CA LEU A 76 -8.58 5.97 1.49
C LEU A 76 -8.34 7.30 2.24
N TYR A 77 -9.31 7.70 3.07
CA TYR A 77 -9.21 8.92 3.88
C TYR A 77 -8.78 8.62 5.31
N TYR A 78 -9.58 7.82 6.02
CA TYR A 78 -9.32 7.48 7.42
C TYR A 78 -9.98 6.15 7.79
N MET A 79 -9.57 5.63 8.94
CA MET A 79 -10.14 4.43 9.53
C MET A 79 -10.45 4.69 11.01
N GLU A 80 -11.59 4.21 11.46
CA GLU A 80 -12.06 4.33 12.84
C GLU A 80 -12.23 2.95 13.45
N SER A 81 -11.63 2.72 14.61
CA SER A 81 -11.82 1.51 15.42
C SER A 81 -13.12 1.63 16.21
N GLN A 82 -14.03 0.69 15.99
CA GLN A 82 -15.27 0.51 16.74
C GLN A 82 -15.26 -0.89 17.38
N ASP A 83 -14.86 -0.98 18.64
CA ASP A 83 -14.68 -2.22 19.39
C ASP A 83 -13.74 -3.24 18.71
N ASN A 84 -14.31 -4.29 18.11
CA ASN A 84 -13.60 -5.36 17.38
C ASN A 84 -13.66 -5.19 15.86
N TYR A 85 -14.18 -4.06 15.40
CA TYR A 85 -14.31 -3.71 14.00
C TYR A 85 -13.54 -2.43 13.70
N ILE A 86 -13.11 -2.31 12.46
CA ILE A 86 -12.51 -1.11 11.90
C ILE A 86 -13.40 -0.68 10.76
N LYS A 87 -13.92 0.54 10.87
CA LYS A 87 -14.67 1.20 9.82
C LYS A 87 -13.69 1.95 8.92
N ILE A 88 -13.57 1.48 7.70
CA ILE A 88 -12.67 2.02 6.68
C ILE A 88 -13.47 3.01 5.83
N HIS A 89 -13.06 4.28 5.82
CA HIS A 89 -13.70 5.33 5.04
C HIS A 89 -12.89 5.63 3.78
N TYR A 90 -13.48 5.35 2.63
CA TYR A 90 -12.85 5.48 1.31
C TYR A 90 -13.82 6.13 0.32
N GLU A 91 -13.28 6.77 -0.70
CA GLU A 91 -14.07 7.34 -1.78
C GLU A 91 -14.26 6.32 -2.90
N ASN A 92 -15.50 6.19 -3.38
CA ASN A 92 -15.83 5.39 -4.53
C ASN A 92 -16.68 6.23 -5.49
N SER A 93 -16.16 6.47 -6.69
CA SER A 93 -16.82 7.27 -7.73
C SER A 93 -17.32 8.65 -7.23
N GLY A 94 -16.51 9.35 -6.43
CA GLY A 94 -16.86 10.68 -5.89
C GLY A 94 -17.80 10.65 -4.67
N LYS A 95 -18.12 9.48 -4.13
CA LYS A 95 -18.95 9.33 -2.93
C LYS A 95 -18.15 8.71 -1.81
N LEU A 96 -18.28 9.27 -0.61
CA LEU A 96 -17.69 8.70 0.60
C LEU A 96 -18.45 7.42 0.98
N CYS A 97 -17.77 6.28 0.90
CA CYS A 97 -18.24 4.98 1.31
C CYS A 97 -17.53 4.53 2.59
N SER A 98 -18.16 3.62 3.33
CA SER A 98 -17.55 2.99 4.50
C SER A 98 -17.70 1.48 4.48
N TYR A 99 -16.66 0.76 4.87
CA TYR A 99 -16.67 -0.70 5.00
C TYR A 99 -16.29 -1.11 6.43
N MET A 100 -17.05 -2.02 7.03
CA MET A 100 -16.73 -2.56 8.36
C MET A 100 -15.94 -3.86 8.22
N LEU A 101 -14.70 -3.84 8.69
CA LEU A 101 -13.80 -4.99 8.73
C LEU A 101 -13.60 -5.46 10.16
N ARG A 102 -13.74 -6.76 10.44
CA ARG A 102 -13.42 -7.32 11.75
C ARG A 102 -11.91 -7.50 11.88
N SER A 103 -11.22 -6.52 12.44
CA SER A 103 -9.78 -6.60 12.64
C SER A 103 -9.33 -5.76 13.84
N ARG A 104 -8.09 -5.98 14.29
CA ARG A 104 -7.48 -5.20 15.37
C ARG A 104 -6.72 -4.04 14.77
N THR A 105 -6.90 -2.85 15.35
CA THR A 105 -6.23 -1.61 14.90
C THR A 105 -4.72 -1.77 14.79
N LYS A 106 -4.10 -2.49 15.72
CA LYS A 106 -2.65 -2.76 15.70
C LYS A 106 -2.21 -3.59 14.48
N THR A 107 -2.99 -4.60 14.10
CA THR A 107 -2.69 -5.46 12.94
C THR A 107 -2.79 -4.65 11.64
N ILE A 108 -3.80 -3.79 11.53
CA ILE A 108 -3.95 -2.89 10.38
C ILE A 108 -2.81 -1.85 10.34
N GLU A 109 -2.46 -1.27 11.49
CA GLU A 109 -1.33 -0.34 11.62
C GLU A 109 0.00 -0.98 11.18
N GLU A 110 0.27 -2.23 11.56
CA GLU A 110 1.46 -2.98 11.13
C GLU A 110 1.44 -3.26 9.62
N SER A 111 0.30 -3.67 9.06
CA SER A 111 0.17 -3.91 7.62
C SER A 111 0.33 -2.66 6.76
N LEU A 112 0.19 -1.48 7.36
CA LEU A 112 0.22 -0.17 6.70
C LEU A 112 1.42 0.68 7.16
N ALA A 113 2.38 0.09 7.88
CA ALA A 113 3.51 0.82 8.45
C ALA A 113 4.35 1.54 7.37
N ASP A 114 4.44 0.95 6.18
CA ASP A 114 5.18 1.47 5.03
C ASP A 114 4.35 2.40 4.13
N THR A 115 3.06 2.58 4.45
CA THR A 115 2.14 3.43 3.69
C THR A 115 2.01 4.83 4.30
N SER A 116 1.33 5.73 3.59
CA SER A 116 0.98 7.09 3.99
C SER A 116 -0.05 7.16 5.14
N ILE A 117 -0.40 6.03 5.75
CA ILE A 117 -1.41 5.96 6.80
C ILE A 117 -0.70 5.98 8.14
N VAL A 118 -1.17 6.83 9.04
CA VAL A 118 -0.58 7.00 10.35
C VAL A 118 -1.67 7.06 11.42
N ARG A 119 -1.33 6.55 12.59
CA ARG A 119 -2.22 6.58 13.74
C ARG A 119 -2.17 7.95 14.42
N CYS A 120 -3.31 8.64 14.48
CA CYS A 120 -3.43 9.96 15.12
C CYS A 120 -4.09 9.92 16.51
N GLN A 121 -4.84 8.85 16.79
CA GLN A 121 -5.45 8.58 18.09
C GLN A 121 -5.49 7.07 18.35
N ARG A 122 -5.85 6.66 19.59
CA ARG A 122 -6.05 5.25 19.94
C ARG A 122 -7.03 4.55 19.00
N SER A 123 -8.08 5.22 18.53
CA SER A 123 -9.11 4.63 17.67
C SER A 123 -9.11 5.16 16.23
N TYR A 124 -8.16 5.99 15.83
CA TYR A 124 -8.17 6.60 14.49
C TYR A 124 -6.82 6.47 13.78
N LEU A 125 -6.90 6.03 12.53
CA LEU A 125 -5.81 6.10 11.56
C LEU A 125 -6.21 7.01 10.42
N VAL A 126 -5.28 7.81 9.91
CA VAL A 126 -5.53 8.84 8.92
C VAL A 126 -4.50 8.76 7.80
N ASN A 127 -4.92 9.01 6.57
CA ASN A 127 -4.01 9.13 5.43
C ASN A 127 -3.40 10.53 5.41
N VAL A 128 -2.07 10.64 5.54
CA VAL A 128 -1.37 11.94 5.56
C VAL A 128 -1.48 12.68 4.23
N MET A 129 -1.66 11.96 3.12
CA MET A 129 -1.82 12.56 1.78
C MET A 129 -3.15 13.29 1.60
N LYS A 130 -4.13 13.00 2.45
CA LYS A 130 -5.49 13.57 2.40
C LYS A 130 -5.71 14.64 3.46
N ILE A 131 -4.68 14.98 4.23
CA ILE A 131 -4.75 16.04 5.23
C ILE A 131 -4.73 17.38 4.50
N ASN A 132 -5.73 18.22 4.76
CA ASN A 132 -5.75 19.59 4.28
C ASN A 132 -4.96 20.48 5.24
N HIS A 133 -5.36 20.53 6.52
CA HIS A 133 -4.66 21.30 7.55
C HIS A 133 -4.99 20.78 8.95
N ILE A 134 -4.21 21.20 9.95
CA ILE A 134 -4.39 20.82 11.36
C ILE A 134 -4.86 22.06 12.13
N LYS A 135 -6.05 21.99 12.74
CA LYS A 135 -6.60 23.06 13.59
C LYS A 135 -6.24 22.84 15.06
N LYS A 136 -5.83 23.91 15.75
CA LYS A 136 -5.63 23.92 17.20
C LYS A 136 -6.91 24.45 17.88
N GLY A 137 -7.59 23.58 18.63
CA GLY A 137 -8.79 23.93 19.41
C GLY A 137 -8.47 23.88 20.91
N GLY A 138 -7.90 24.96 21.44
CA GLY A 138 -7.49 25.06 22.84
C GLY A 138 -6.47 23.98 23.24
N LYS A 139 -6.89 23.03 24.08
CA LYS A 139 -6.04 21.91 24.55
C LYS A 139 -5.99 20.72 23.58
N ALA A 140 -6.87 20.67 22.58
CA ALA A 140 -6.98 19.59 21.61
C ALA A 140 -6.54 20.05 20.21
N ARG A 141 -6.06 19.11 19.40
CA ARG A 141 -5.70 19.34 18.00
C ARG A 141 -6.62 18.50 17.12
N TYR A 142 -7.02 19.02 15.98
CA TYR A 142 -7.95 18.39 15.05
C TYR A 142 -7.37 18.36 13.64
N ILE A 143 -7.46 17.22 12.96
CA ILE A 143 -7.07 17.09 11.56
C ILE A 143 -8.30 17.34 10.70
N VAL A 144 -8.17 18.22 9.73
CA VAL A 144 -9.16 18.44 8.68
C VAL A 144 -8.67 17.78 7.41
N LEU A 145 -9.51 16.89 6.86
CA LEU A 145 -9.22 16.16 5.62
C LEU A 145 -9.74 16.93 4.41
N SER A 146 -9.29 16.57 3.21
CA SER A 146 -9.65 17.26 1.96
C SER A 146 -11.13 17.13 1.54
N HIS A 147 -11.93 16.29 2.21
CA HIS A 147 -13.32 16.04 1.87
C HIS A 147 -14.25 16.66 2.92
N ASP A 148 -15.14 17.56 2.51
CA ASP A 148 -15.95 18.41 3.41
C ASP A 148 -16.93 17.62 4.28
N ASP A 149 -17.45 16.48 3.80
CA ASP A 149 -18.32 15.60 4.58
C ASP A 149 -17.63 14.94 5.78
N ILE A 150 -16.30 14.99 5.87
CA ILE A 150 -15.55 14.36 6.96
C ILE A 150 -15.37 15.34 8.11
N ARG A 151 -15.92 14.99 9.28
CA ARG A 151 -15.76 15.78 10.50
C ARG A 151 -14.29 15.82 10.96
N PRO A 152 -13.84 16.91 11.60
CA PRO A 152 -12.47 17.02 12.09
C PRO A 152 -12.12 15.89 13.08
N ILE A 153 -11.00 15.20 12.82
CA ILE A 153 -10.56 14.03 13.60
C ILE A 153 -9.64 14.50 14.74
N PRO A 154 -9.94 14.19 16.02
CA PRO A 154 -9.10 14.60 17.13
C PRO A 154 -7.75 13.85 17.15
N VAL A 155 -6.70 14.56 17.57
CA VAL A 155 -5.34 14.02 17.71
C VAL A 155 -4.90 14.11 19.16
N SER A 156 -4.36 13.01 19.66
CA SER A 156 -3.81 12.94 21.01
C SER A 156 -2.33 13.36 21.05
N LYS A 157 -1.90 13.97 22.16
CA LYS A 157 -0.54 14.51 22.32
C LYS A 157 0.56 13.47 22.04
N SER A 158 0.37 12.24 22.51
CA SER A 158 1.34 11.15 22.35
C SER A 158 1.55 10.75 20.88
N TYR A 159 0.49 10.80 20.08
CA TYR A 159 0.52 10.39 18.66
C TYR A 159 0.86 11.55 17.72
N PHE A 160 0.73 12.80 18.19
CA PHE A 160 1.04 13.99 17.40
C PHE A 160 2.48 14.02 16.91
N LYS A 161 3.46 13.65 17.76
CA LYS A 161 4.88 13.62 17.35
C LYS A 161 5.12 12.68 16.16
N ASN A 162 4.49 11.50 16.20
CA ASN A 162 4.62 10.51 15.12
C ASN A 162 3.96 11.01 13.83
N LEU A 163 2.74 11.56 13.94
CA LEU A 163 2.02 12.18 12.82
C LEU A 163 2.86 13.24 12.10
N ILE A 164 3.43 14.20 12.83
CA ILE A 164 4.26 15.27 12.23
C ILE A 164 5.50 14.70 11.56
N SER A 165 6.22 13.80 12.23
CA SER A 165 7.41 13.17 11.64
C SER A 165 7.11 12.41 10.34
N LYS A 166 5.92 11.78 10.25
CA LYS A 166 5.48 11.10 9.03
C LYS A 166 5.15 12.12 7.94
N ILE A 167 4.43 13.20 8.27
CA ILE A 167 4.11 14.29 7.35
C ILE A 167 5.40 14.89 6.77
N ASP A 168 6.41 15.20 7.60
CA ASP A 168 7.68 15.77 7.16
C ASP A 168 8.46 14.83 6.22
N LYS A 169 8.46 13.52 6.52
CA LYS A 169 9.05 12.50 5.64
C LYS A 169 8.39 12.49 4.26
N TYR A 170 7.08 12.61 4.22
CA TYR A 170 6.33 12.60 2.96
C TYR A 170 6.45 13.92 2.18
N ASN A 171 6.50 15.06 2.87
CA ASN A 171 6.74 16.36 2.25
C ASN A 171 8.14 16.45 1.63
N SER A 172 9.17 15.97 2.34
CA SER A 172 10.54 15.94 1.80
C SER A 172 10.70 15.01 0.60
N ALA A 173 9.93 13.92 0.54
CA ALA A 173 9.82 13.08 -0.65
C ALA A 173 9.07 13.79 -1.79
N ALA A 174 7.98 14.51 -1.50
CA ALA A 174 7.21 15.25 -2.50
C ALA A 174 8.00 16.43 -3.10
N LEU A 175 8.80 17.14 -2.29
CA LEU A 175 9.65 18.24 -2.75
C LEU A 175 10.76 17.79 -3.71
N LYS A 176 11.22 16.53 -3.62
CA LYS A 176 12.14 15.94 -4.61
C LYS A 176 11.48 15.65 -5.96
N ASN A 177 10.15 15.56 -6.01
CA ASN A 177 9.37 15.12 -7.16
C ASN A 177 8.54 16.24 -7.84
N GLY A 178 8.74 17.51 -7.47
CA GLY A 178 8.22 18.66 -8.24
C GLY A 178 6.68 18.84 -8.27
N GLN A 179 5.92 18.13 -7.42
CA GLN A 179 4.47 18.33 -7.31
C GLN A 179 4.15 19.17 -6.07
N HIS A 180 3.57 20.35 -6.27
CA HIS A 180 3.23 21.30 -5.22
C HIS A 180 1.78 21.06 -4.71
N PRO A 181 1.55 20.55 -3.49
CA PRO A 181 0.25 20.71 -2.83
C PRO A 181 0.28 22.01 -2.00
N ALA A 182 -0.58 22.95 -2.35
CA ALA A 182 -0.69 24.30 -1.79
C ALA A 182 -1.15 24.37 -0.30
N ALA A 183 -1.05 23.30 0.48
CA ALA A 183 -1.74 23.16 1.77
C ALA A 183 -0.84 23.21 3.03
N LEU A 184 0.48 23.38 2.90
CA LEU A 184 1.41 23.26 4.04
C LEU A 184 2.08 24.57 4.50
N ALA A 185 1.82 25.70 3.85
CA ALA A 185 2.41 26.99 4.25
C ALA A 185 1.98 27.44 5.67
N ASP A 186 0.80 27.01 6.12
CA ASP A 186 0.20 27.39 7.41
C ASP A 186 0.74 26.56 8.61
N VAL A 187 1.39 25.42 8.34
CA VAL A 187 1.97 24.57 9.40
C VAL A 187 3.35 25.10 9.84
N SER A 188 4.09 25.71 8.91
CA SER A 188 5.37 26.37 9.19
C SER A 188 5.23 27.62 10.05
N GLU A 189 4.15 28.40 9.92
CA GLU A 189 3.90 29.59 10.75
C GLU A 189 3.57 29.25 12.21
N THR A 190 2.99 28.08 12.48
CA THR A 190 2.69 27.65 13.86
C THR A 190 3.93 27.14 14.62
N ILE A 191 5.01 26.78 13.92
CA ILE A 191 6.25 26.28 14.54
C ILE A 191 7.19 27.43 14.93
N ALA A 192 7.10 28.58 14.25
CA ALA A 192 7.97 29.74 14.52
C ALA A 192 7.68 30.43 15.87
N ASP A 193 6.48 30.26 16.42
CA ASP A 193 6.07 30.92 17.67
C ASP A 193 6.61 30.20 18.94
N ASP A 194 7.02 28.92 18.83
CA ASP A 194 7.57 28.14 19.96
C ASP A 194 9.12 28.25 20.07
N THR A 195 9.79 29.05 19.23
CA THR A 195 11.24 29.30 19.33
C THR A 195 11.63 30.57 20.11
N ASN A 196 10.66 31.32 20.63
CA ASN A 196 10.93 32.59 21.31
C ASN A 196 10.17 32.80 22.63
N GLU A 197 9.89 31.70 23.36
CA GLU A 197 9.48 31.77 24.78
C GLU A 197 10.18 30.70 25.64
#